data_AF-A0A959GMC3-F1
#
_entry.id   AF-A0A959GMC3-F1
#
_cell.length_a   1.000
_cell.length_b   1.000
_cell.length_c   1.000
_cell.angle_alpha   90.00
_cell.angle_beta   90.00
_cell.angle_gamma   90.00
#
_symmetry.space_group_name_H-M   'P 1'
#
loop_
_entity.id
_entity.type
_entity.pdbx_description
1 polymer ?
#
loop_
_entity_poly.entity_id
_entity_poly.type
_entity_poly.pdbx_seq_one_letter_code
_entity_poly.pdbx_strand_id
1 'polypeptide(L)'
;MLYSDFLENYTTYQEVERFWQNLFNRIVEQNGWYWQSWMKPAFSNGTPFFDGNPIFNAYVPEIGRGVRILQVEPEESDEFSYYFDAVEMPDGSTFPELVISLVLTEETKAQAEEAIRNWLIEGEVI
;
A
#
# COMPACT_ATOMS: atom_id res chain seq x y z
N MET A 1 14.29 12.14 2.48
CA MET A 1 13.82 10.89 1.84
C MET A 1 14.17 9.76 2.77
N LEU A 2 13.23 8.86 3.03
CA LEU A 2 13.44 7.67 3.84
C LEU A 2 13.67 6.49 2.89
N TYR A 3 14.58 5.57 3.24
CA TYR A 3 14.81 4.33 2.49
C TYR A 3 15.16 4.55 1.00
N SER A 4 16.04 5.51 0.70
CA SER A 4 16.36 5.88 -0.69
C SER A 4 17.05 4.78 -1.49
N ASP A 5 17.62 3.75 -0.85
CA ASP A 5 18.28 2.61 -1.48
C ASP A 5 17.39 1.36 -1.55
N PHE A 6 16.07 1.48 -1.37
CA PHE A 6 15.19 0.31 -1.20
C PHE A 6 15.13 -0.61 -2.43
N LEU A 7 15.31 -0.12 -3.66
CA LEU A 7 15.38 -0.97 -4.87
C LEU A 7 16.78 -1.56 -5.11
N GLU A 8 17.80 -1.08 -4.40
CA GLU A 8 19.17 -1.57 -4.51
C GLU A 8 19.54 -2.52 -3.36
N ASN A 9 18.85 -2.40 -2.23
CA ASN A 9 19.14 -3.11 -0.99
C ASN A 9 17.92 -3.85 -0.46
N TYR A 10 17.97 -5.18 -0.56
CA TYR A 10 16.89 -6.07 -0.11
C TYR A 10 16.55 -5.91 1.38
N THR A 11 17.54 -5.58 2.22
CA THR A 11 17.28 -5.33 3.65
C THR A 11 16.43 -4.08 3.83
N THR A 12 16.79 -2.98 3.15
CA THR A 12 16.03 -1.72 3.17
C THR A 12 14.60 -1.94 2.69
N TYR A 13 14.38 -2.70 1.62
CA TYR A 13 13.03 -2.98 1.13
C TYR A 13 12.18 -3.76 2.11
N GLN A 14 12.74 -4.77 2.77
CA GLN A 14 12.03 -5.48 3.84
C GLN A 14 11.67 -4.55 5.01
N GLU A 15 12.52 -3.57 5.31
CA GLU A 15 12.20 -2.53 6.30
C GLU A 15 11.05 -1.64 5.84
N VAL A 16 10.99 -1.27 4.56
CA VAL A 16 9.88 -0.52 3.97
C VAL A 16 8.57 -1.33 4.00
N GLU A 17 8.60 -2.61 3.61
CA GLU A 17 7.42 -3.48 3.71
C GLU A 17 6.88 -3.55 5.13
N ARG A 18 7.77 -3.78 6.12
CA ARG A 18 7.40 -3.81 7.54
C ARG A 18 6.91 -2.46 8.03
N PHE A 19 7.50 -1.37 7.56
CA PHE A 19 7.08 -0.02 7.89
C PHE A 19 5.62 0.21 7.50
N TRP A 20 5.25 -0.11 6.24
CA TRP A 20 3.87 0.03 5.77
C TRP A 20 2.90 -0.92 6.47
N GLN A 21 3.31 -2.17 6.69
CA GLN A 21 2.50 -3.13 7.48
C GLN A 21 2.22 -2.60 8.89
N ASN A 22 3.24 -2.08 9.58
CA ASN A 22 3.08 -1.54 10.93
C ASN A 22 2.21 -0.28 10.94
N LEU A 23 2.35 0.60 9.95
CA LEU A 23 1.50 1.78 9.82
C LEU A 23 0.04 1.35 9.65
N PHE A 24 -0.23 0.43 8.72
CA PHE A 24 -1.57 -0.05 8.43
C PHE A 24 -2.19 -0.83 9.60
N ASN A 25 -1.42 -1.68 10.27
CA ASN A 25 -1.85 -2.41 11.48
C ASN A 25 -2.40 -1.46 12.54
N ARG A 26 -1.68 -0.36 12.83
CA ARG A 26 -2.14 0.63 13.81
C ARG A 26 -3.50 1.23 13.44
N ILE A 27 -3.77 1.43 12.15
CA ILE A 27 -5.05 1.98 11.68
C ILE A 27 -6.17 0.96 11.85
N VAL A 28 -5.97 -0.28 11.40
CA VAL A 28 -7.03 -1.30 11.47
C VAL A 28 -7.29 -1.80 12.88
N GLU A 29 -6.27 -1.98 13.71
CA GLU A 29 -6.39 -2.45 15.10
C GLU A 29 -7.16 -1.46 15.96
N GLN A 30 -6.97 -0.15 15.74
CA GLN A 30 -7.74 0.91 16.41
C GLN A 30 -9.25 0.82 16.13
N ASN A 31 -9.64 0.22 15.00
CA ASN A 31 -11.03 0.03 14.59
C ASN A 31 -11.52 -1.41 14.81
N GLY A 32 -10.69 -2.29 15.38
CA GLY A 32 -11.03 -3.70 15.61
C GLY A 32 -11.14 -4.52 14.32
N TRP A 33 -10.50 -4.08 13.23
CA TRP A 33 -10.49 -4.77 11.94
C TRP A 33 -9.20 -5.56 11.74
N TYR A 34 -9.25 -6.58 10.88
CA TYR A 34 -8.07 -7.25 10.34
C TYR A 34 -7.90 -6.96 8.84
N TRP A 35 -6.74 -7.30 8.31
CA TRP A 35 -6.50 -7.24 6.87
C TRP A 35 -5.77 -8.47 6.38
N GLN A 36 -5.86 -8.70 5.08
CA GLN A 36 -5.10 -9.71 4.38
C GLN A 36 -4.50 -9.13 3.11
N SER A 37 -3.31 -9.57 2.74
CA SER A 37 -2.77 -9.29 1.41
C SER A 37 -3.58 -10.07 0.37
N TRP A 38 -3.96 -9.39 -0.70
CA TRP A 38 -4.78 -9.95 -1.79
C TRP A 38 -3.95 -10.23 -3.05
N MET A 39 -2.72 -9.71 -3.13
CA MET A 39 -1.75 -10.06 -4.18
C MET A 39 -0.35 -10.31 -3.60
N LYS A 40 0.36 -11.27 -4.20
CA LYS A 40 1.79 -11.50 -3.92
C LYS A 40 2.63 -10.84 -5.01
N PRO A 41 3.49 -9.87 -4.69
CA PRO A 41 4.42 -9.28 -5.65
C PRO A 41 5.63 -10.21 -5.87
N ALA A 42 5.36 -11.41 -6.37
CA ALA A 42 6.38 -12.43 -6.61
C ALA A 42 6.09 -13.20 -7.89
N PHE A 43 7.16 -13.63 -8.56
CA PHE A 43 7.09 -14.57 -9.67
C PHE A 43 6.47 -15.89 -9.20
N SER A 44 6.02 -16.71 -10.15
CA SER A 44 5.42 -18.04 -9.86
C SER A 44 6.35 -19.00 -9.11
N ASN A 45 7.66 -18.73 -9.11
CA ASN A 45 8.68 -19.46 -8.35
C ASN A 45 8.91 -18.90 -6.92
N GLY A 46 8.18 -17.87 -6.51
CA GLY A 46 8.30 -17.23 -5.20
C GLY A 46 9.38 -16.15 -5.09
N THR A 47 10.12 -15.85 -6.17
CA THR A 47 11.08 -14.74 -6.19
C THR A 47 10.32 -13.40 -6.13
N PRO A 48 10.57 -12.51 -5.16
CA PRO A 48 9.96 -11.17 -5.13
C PRO A 48 10.33 -10.34 -6.36
N PHE A 49 9.41 -9.49 -6.83
CA PHE A 49 9.70 -8.56 -7.93
C PHE A 49 10.70 -7.47 -7.54
N PHE A 50 10.68 -7.04 -6.27
CA PHE A 50 11.62 -6.07 -5.71
C PHE A 50 11.65 -4.74 -6.50
N ASP A 51 10.47 -4.29 -6.91
CA ASP A 51 10.26 -3.13 -7.80
C ASP A 51 9.37 -2.04 -7.20
N GLY A 52 8.91 -2.21 -5.96
CA GLY A 52 8.05 -1.24 -5.27
C GLY A 52 6.60 -1.20 -5.79
N ASN A 53 6.23 -2.09 -6.71
CA ASN A 53 4.92 -2.09 -7.37
C ASN A 53 4.16 -3.45 -7.24
N PRO A 54 3.38 -3.64 -6.16
CA PRO A 54 3.30 -2.78 -4.98
C PRO A 54 4.34 -3.12 -3.91
N ILE A 55 4.71 -2.11 -3.12
CA ILE A 55 5.45 -2.30 -1.87
C ILE A 55 4.54 -2.77 -0.73
N PHE A 56 3.24 -2.49 -0.82
CA PHE A 56 2.24 -2.91 0.15
C PHE A 56 0.85 -3.05 -0.49
N ASN A 57 0.11 -4.09 -0.09
CA ASN A 57 -1.30 -4.25 -0.44
C ASN A 57 -2.07 -4.87 0.72
N ALA A 58 -3.30 -4.42 0.93
CA ALA A 58 -4.19 -4.90 1.96
C ALA A 58 -5.65 -4.86 1.51
N TYR A 59 -6.43 -5.85 1.94
CA TYR A 59 -7.88 -5.87 1.86
C TYR A 59 -8.44 -6.04 3.28
N VAL A 60 -9.42 -5.21 3.64
CA VAL A 60 -10.09 -5.19 4.95
C VAL A 60 -11.50 -5.76 4.78
N PRO A 61 -11.74 -7.04 5.13
CA PRO A 61 -13.00 -7.71 4.84
C PRO A 61 -14.23 -7.10 5.53
N GLU A 62 -14.06 -6.52 6.72
CA GLU A 62 -15.14 -5.94 7.53
C GLU A 62 -15.84 -4.76 6.85
N ILE A 63 -15.11 -4.03 5.99
CA ILE A 63 -15.63 -2.88 5.25
C ILE A 63 -15.55 -3.05 3.73
N GLY A 64 -15.00 -4.18 3.25
CA GLY A 64 -14.93 -4.51 1.83
C GLY A 64 -14.08 -3.54 1.01
N ARG A 65 -12.98 -3.01 1.57
CA ARG A 65 -12.10 -2.04 0.89
C ARG A 65 -10.64 -2.48 0.85
N GLY A 66 -9.98 -2.15 -0.25
CA GLY A 66 -8.55 -2.38 -0.46
C GLY A 66 -7.70 -1.11 -0.35
N VAL A 67 -6.41 -1.30 -0.07
CA VAL A 67 -5.36 -0.27 -0.22
C VAL A 67 -4.17 -0.91 -0.92
N ARG A 68 -3.58 -0.17 -1.87
CA ARG A 68 -2.33 -0.51 -2.54
C ARG A 68 -1.38 0.68 -2.49
N ILE A 69 -0.12 0.45 -2.12
CA ILE A 69 0.94 1.47 -2.12
C ILE A 69 1.99 1.07 -3.15
N LEU A 70 2.24 1.98 -4.07
CA LEU A 70 3.31 1.96 -5.04
C LEU A 70 4.37 2.95 -4.55
N GLN A 71 5.54 2.45 -4.16
CA GLN A 71 6.63 3.32 -3.75
C GLN A 71 7.62 3.42 -4.90
N VAL A 72 7.84 4.63 -5.37
CA VAL A 72 8.71 4.93 -6.51
C VAL A 72 9.98 5.63 -6.05
N GLU A 73 11.02 5.56 -6.88
CA GLU A 73 12.24 6.31 -6.63
C GLU A 73 12.01 7.82 -6.81
N PRO A 74 12.78 8.67 -6.10
CA PRO A 74 12.62 10.12 -6.15
C PRO A 74 12.72 10.75 -7.54
N GLU A 75 13.37 10.06 -8.49
CA GLU A 75 13.63 10.56 -9.83
C GLU A 75 12.50 10.22 -10.83
N GLU A 76 11.53 9.39 -10.46
CA GLU A 76 10.59 8.78 -11.40
C GLU A 76 9.17 9.38 -11.44
N SER A 77 8.74 10.19 -10.46
CA SER A 77 7.33 10.64 -10.38
C SER A 77 7.12 11.90 -9.53
N ASP A 78 5.87 12.40 -9.53
CA ASP A 78 5.36 13.32 -8.52
C ASP A 78 5.56 12.75 -7.11
N GLU A 79 5.78 13.61 -6.12
CA GLU A 79 6.10 13.18 -4.74
C GLU A 79 4.98 12.33 -4.13
N PHE A 80 3.72 12.63 -4.45
CA PHE A 80 2.54 11.94 -3.93
C PHE A 80 1.32 12.08 -4.84
N SER A 81 0.65 10.99 -5.14
CA SER A 81 -0.64 10.96 -5.82
C SER A 81 -1.46 9.73 -5.39
N TYR A 82 -2.77 9.77 -5.60
CA TYR A 82 -3.62 8.60 -5.42
C TYR A 82 -4.81 8.62 -6.38
N TYR A 83 -5.40 7.45 -6.58
CA TYR A 83 -6.64 7.27 -7.32
C TYR A 83 -7.42 6.06 -6.77
N PHE A 84 -8.67 5.92 -7.19
CA PHE A 84 -9.52 4.78 -6.84
C PHE A 84 -9.61 3.81 -8.00
N ASP A 85 -9.60 2.52 -7.67
CA ASP A 85 -9.70 1.43 -8.64
C ASP A 85 -10.63 0.33 -8.11
N ALA A 86 -10.93 -0.67 -8.94
CA ALA A 86 -11.63 -1.89 -8.53
C ALA A 86 -10.76 -3.11 -8.81
N VAL A 87 -10.54 -3.92 -7.78
CA VAL A 87 -9.83 -5.18 -7.89
C VAL A 87 -10.83 -6.27 -8.25
N GLU A 88 -10.52 -7.06 -9.28
CA GLU A 88 -11.21 -8.31 -9.61
C GLU A 88 -10.39 -9.50 -9.11
N MET A 89 -11.01 -10.33 -8.26
CA MET A 89 -10.41 -11.52 -7.70
C MET A 89 -10.59 -12.74 -8.64
N PRO A 90 -9.77 -13.80 -8.51
CA PRO A 90 -9.87 -14.98 -9.37
C PRO A 90 -11.22 -15.71 -9.32
N ASP A 91 -12.00 -15.51 -8.26
CA ASP A 91 -13.34 -16.07 -8.10
C ASP A 91 -14.45 -15.21 -8.74
N GLY A 92 -14.07 -14.10 -9.39
CA GLY A 92 -14.97 -13.14 -10.03
C GLY A 92 -15.59 -12.11 -9.07
N SER A 93 -15.26 -12.15 -7.78
CA SER A 93 -15.65 -11.09 -6.85
C SER A 93 -14.84 -9.81 -7.09
N THR A 94 -15.42 -8.66 -6.75
CA THR A 94 -14.75 -7.35 -6.88
C THR A 94 -14.83 -6.55 -5.60
N PHE A 95 -13.81 -5.71 -5.36
CA PHE A 95 -13.82 -4.73 -4.28
C PHE A 95 -13.11 -3.43 -4.70
N PRO A 96 -13.55 -2.27 -4.20
CA PRO A 96 -12.88 -1.01 -4.47
C PRO A 96 -11.57 -0.88 -3.68
N GLU A 97 -10.58 -0.23 -4.26
CA GLU A 97 -9.31 0.06 -3.61
C GLU A 97 -8.89 1.52 -3.75
N LEU A 98 -8.12 2.00 -2.77
CA LEU A 98 -7.32 3.20 -2.86
C LEU A 98 -5.91 2.80 -3.32
N VAL A 99 -5.45 3.36 -4.43
CA VAL A 99 -4.09 3.18 -4.95
C VAL A 99 -3.30 4.45 -4.72
N ILE A 100 -2.21 4.36 -3.95
CA ILE A 100 -1.32 5.47 -3.61
C ILE A 100 0.00 5.25 -4.34
N SER A 101 0.49 6.28 -5.03
CA SER A 101 1.83 6.32 -5.62
C SER A 101 2.62 7.45 -4.97
N LEU A 102 3.79 7.15 -4.40
CA LEU A 102 4.59 8.16 -3.68
C LEU A 102 6.09 7.91 -3.72
N VAL A 103 6.83 8.99 -3.52
CA VAL A 103 8.23 8.98 -3.04
C VAL A 103 8.19 9.08 -1.52
N LEU A 104 8.86 8.19 -0.79
CA LEU A 104 8.73 8.15 0.67
C LEU A 104 9.53 9.24 1.38
N THR A 105 8.80 10.25 1.87
CA THR A 105 9.29 11.33 2.74
C THR A 105 8.43 11.41 4.00
N GLU A 106 8.83 12.21 4.99
CA GLU A 106 7.99 12.41 6.18
C GLU A 106 6.65 13.07 5.84
N GLU A 107 6.64 13.92 4.81
CA GLU A 107 5.44 14.62 4.31
C GLU A 107 4.51 13.65 3.60
N THR A 108 5.02 12.92 2.60
CA THR A 108 4.19 11.97 1.82
C THR A 108 3.74 10.77 2.64
N LYS A 109 4.51 10.38 3.67
CA LYS A 109 4.06 9.45 4.70
C LYS A 109 2.79 9.96 5.39
N ALA A 110 2.78 11.22 5.83
CA ALA A 110 1.64 11.80 6.52
C ALA A 110 0.42 11.89 5.59
N GLN A 111 0.63 12.30 4.34
CA GLN A 111 -0.40 12.32 3.30
C GLN A 111 -0.97 10.92 3.02
N ALA A 112 -0.12 9.90 2.94
CA ALA A 112 -0.55 8.52 2.76
C ALA A 112 -1.39 8.02 3.95
N GLU A 113 -0.94 8.29 5.18
CA GLU A 113 -1.69 7.92 6.39
C GLU A 113 -3.07 8.59 6.42
N GLU A 114 -3.14 9.89 6.09
CA GLU A 114 -4.40 10.64 5.99
C GLU A 114 -5.33 10.04 4.92
N ALA A 115 -4.83 9.81 3.71
CA ALA A 115 -5.61 9.23 2.62
C ALA A 115 -6.15 7.83 2.98
N ILE A 116 -5.33 6.98 3.61
CA ILE A 116 -5.76 5.65 4.08
C ILE A 116 -6.86 5.78 5.14
N ARG A 117 -6.72 6.71 6.10
CA ARG A 117 -7.73 6.92 7.14
C ARG A 117 -9.05 7.40 6.54
N ASN A 118 -9.03 8.40 5.68
CA ASN A 118 -10.24 8.93 5.04
C ASN A 118 -10.93 7.84 4.21
N TRP A 119 -10.15 7.05 3.46
CA TRP A 119 -10.69 5.94 2.68
C TRP A 119 -11.31 4.83 3.52
N LEU A 120 -10.63 4.37 4.58
CA LEU A 120 -11.12 3.24 5.37
C LEU A 120 -12.24 3.64 6.34
N ILE A 121 -12.17 4.84 6.93
CA ILE A 121 -13.04 5.24 8.04
C ILE A 121 -14.18 6.12 7.57
N GLU A 122 -13.89 7.14 6.77
CA GLU A 122 -14.88 8.13 6.34
C GLU A 122 -15.59 7.69 5.06
N GLY A 123 -14.90 6.89 4.25
CA GLY A 123 -15.44 6.32 3.03
C GLY A 123 -15.70 7.32 1.93
N GLU A 124 -14.89 8.37 1.87
CA GLU A 124 -14.86 9.28 0.75
C GLU A 124 -14.58 8.51 -0.55
N VAL A 125 -15.57 8.52 -1.43
CA VAL A 125 -15.42 8.23 -2.86
C VAL A 125 -15.50 9.61 -3.50
N ILE A 126 -14.36 10.16 -3.93
CA ILE A 126 -14.32 11.44 -4.65
C ILE A 126 -14.76 11.20 -6.10
#